data_AF-A0A132BFD8-F1
#
_entry.id   AF-A0A132BFD8-F1
#
_cell.length_a   1.000
_cell.length_b   1.000
_cell.length_c   1.000
_cell.angle_alpha   90.00
_cell.angle_beta   90.00
_cell.angle_gamma   90.00
#
_symmetry.space_group_name_H-M   'P 1'
#
loop_
_entity.id
_entity.type
_entity.pdbx_description
1 polymer ?
#
loop_
_entity_poly.entity_id
_entity_poly.type
_entity_poly.pdbx_seq_one_letter_code
_entity_poly.pdbx_strand_id
1 'polypeptide(L)'
;LPAKSISFGTTVVISPLVSLQDHIVERCQQAGISCVKWDPRQCHSPSQIVIITLESAVSKTFGTFLDRLQGLHLLERFVFNEYYTPLDSTAEFRPKMRQLGELMEREVQIVYLTATLPPYAELEFMNIMRIKADDVYIFRSPTSRPNIAYSIVEYEEDEFGRRDIIAACRLVEQKLEEYAALAKIIIYSSSIITTQEVSSALGYHAYYRDVGDTAVKDEIRKAWESADRRVVVTTNAFRLGIDRPDVRVVVYIGPIY
;
A
#
# COMPACT_ATOMS: atom_id res chain seq x y z
N LEU A 1 -3.86 -19.73 4.09
CA LEU A 1 -3.98 -18.93 2.84
C LEU A 1 -4.31 -19.88 1.70
N PRO A 2 -5.29 -19.58 0.84
CA PRO A 2 -5.71 -20.49 -0.23
C PRO A 2 -4.54 -20.96 -1.12
N ALA A 3 -3.71 -20.04 -1.61
CA ALA A 3 -2.53 -20.35 -2.41
C ALA A 3 -1.45 -21.18 -1.69
N LYS A 4 -1.45 -21.21 -0.35
CA LYS A 4 -0.56 -22.08 0.45
C LYS A 4 -1.18 -23.46 0.73
N SER A 5 -2.51 -23.54 0.73
CA SER A 5 -3.26 -24.75 1.06
C SER A 5 -3.44 -25.65 -0.16
N ILE A 6 -3.35 -25.06 -1.35
CA ILE A 6 -3.38 -25.76 -2.63
C ILE A 6 -2.00 -25.54 -3.29
N SER A 7 -1.23 -26.60 -3.44
CA SER A 7 0.10 -26.56 -4.06
C SER A 7 0.04 -26.51 -5.59
N PHE A 8 -1.16 -26.55 -6.16
CA PHE A 8 -1.44 -26.58 -7.59
C PHE A 8 -2.40 -25.44 -7.95
N GLY A 9 -2.23 -24.86 -9.13
CA GLY A 9 -3.01 -23.71 -9.58
C GLY A 9 -2.36 -22.36 -9.30
N THR A 10 -2.87 -21.34 -9.98
CA THR A 10 -2.31 -20.00 -10.09
C THR A 10 -3.37 -18.99 -9.70
N THR A 11 -3.05 -18.20 -8.68
CA THR A 11 -3.78 -16.98 -8.32
C THR A 11 -3.13 -15.79 -9.01
N VAL A 12 -3.91 -15.02 -9.77
CA VAL A 12 -3.45 -13.79 -10.39
C VAL A 12 -3.81 -12.61 -9.48
N VAL A 13 -2.80 -11.83 -9.08
CA VAL A 13 -2.97 -10.64 -8.24
C VAL A 13 -2.74 -9.40 -9.09
N ILE A 14 -3.78 -8.61 -9.31
CA ILE A 14 -3.72 -7.32 -9.99
C ILE A 14 -3.48 -6.24 -8.94
N SER A 15 -2.33 -5.56 -9.01
CA SER A 15 -1.96 -4.50 -8.07
C SER A 15 -1.40 -3.28 -8.81
N PRO A 16 -1.98 -2.07 -8.63
CA PRO A 16 -1.59 -0.87 -9.37
C PRO A 16 -0.21 -0.33 -8.99
N LEU A 17 0.23 -0.56 -7.74
CA LEU A 17 1.48 0.01 -7.21
C LEU A 17 2.63 -0.99 -7.32
N VAL A 18 3.64 -0.67 -8.13
CA VAL A 18 4.84 -1.51 -8.33
C VAL A 18 5.59 -1.76 -7.02
N SER A 19 5.73 -0.73 -6.17
CA SER A 19 6.40 -0.83 -4.87
C SER A 19 5.72 -1.82 -3.92
N LEU A 20 4.40 -2.01 -4.05
CA LEU A 20 3.67 -2.99 -3.26
C LEU A 20 3.93 -4.42 -3.76
N GLN A 21 4.21 -4.58 -5.05
CA GLN A 21 4.48 -5.90 -5.64
C GLN A 21 5.77 -6.50 -5.08
N ASP A 22 6.82 -5.70 -4.88
CA ASP A 22 8.07 -6.15 -4.24
C ASP A 22 7.81 -6.76 -2.86
N HIS A 23 7.10 -6.03 -2.00
CA HIS A 23 6.77 -6.52 -0.66
C HIS A 23 5.91 -7.80 -0.69
N ILE A 24 4.99 -7.94 -1.65
CA ILE A 24 4.20 -9.17 -1.79
C ILE A 24 5.11 -10.34 -2.17
N VAL A 25 6.04 -10.16 -3.12
CA VAL A 25 6.99 -11.21 -3.52
C VAL A 25 7.85 -11.64 -2.33
N GLU A 26 8.42 -10.69 -1.60
CA GLU A 26 9.25 -10.98 -0.41
C GLU A 26 8.48 -11.77 0.64
N ARG A 27 7.24 -11.38 0.95
CA ARG A 27 6.39 -12.10 1.90
C ARG A 27 6.01 -13.50 1.40
N CYS A 28 5.77 -13.66 0.11
CA CYS A 28 5.49 -14.97 -0.47
C CYS A 28 6.70 -15.90 -0.35
N GLN A 29 7.90 -15.39 -0.64
CA GLN A 29 9.15 -16.15 -0.48
C GLN A 29 9.34 -16.59 0.98
N GLN A 30 9.17 -15.68 1.94
CA GLN A 30 9.23 -15.99 3.37
C GLN A 30 8.18 -17.03 3.80
N ALA A 31 7.00 -17.02 3.17
CA ALA A 31 5.92 -17.96 3.44
C ALA A 31 6.08 -19.32 2.72
N GLY A 32 7.08 -19.46 1.86
CA GLY A 32 7.30 -20.65 1.01
C GLY A 32 6.31 -20.77 -0.15
N ILE A 33 5.77 -19.66 -0.66
CA ILE A 33 4.80 -19.60 -1.76
C ILE A 33 5.50 -19.14 -3.02
N SER A 34 5.41 -19.91 -4.10
CA SER A 34 5.97 -19.53 -5.40
C SER A 34 5.23 -18.32 -5.97
N CYS A 35 5.93 -17.20 -6.09
CA CYS A 35 5.37 -15.92 -6.51
C CYS A 35 6.29 -15.24 -7.52
N VAL A 36 5.72 -14.82 -8.65
CA VAL A 36 6.44 -14.12 -9.71
C VAL A 36 5.75 -12.82 -10.09
N LYS A 37 6.53 -11.82 -10.49
CA LYS A 37 5.99 -10.64 -11.16
C LYS A 37 5.90 -10.90 -12.65
N TRP A 38 4.77 -10.51 -13.24
CA TRP A 38 4.57 -10.60 -14.67
C TRP A 38 5.50 -9.63 -15.41
N ASP A 39 6.25 -10.18 -16.35
CA ASP A 39 7.04 -9.43 -17.33
C ASP A 39 6.64 -9.91 -18.73
N PRO A 40 6.06 -9.06 -19.59
CA PRO A 40 5.61 -9.45 -20.92
C PRO A 40 6.74 -9.89 -21.85
N ARG A 41 8.02 -9.64 -21.50
CA ARG A 41 9.20 -10.05 -22.27
C ARG A 41 9.68 -11.46 -21.94
N GLN A 42 9.14 -12.08 -20.89
CA GLN A 42 9.58 -13.37 -20.39
C GLN A 42 8.52 -14.45 -20.63
N CYS A 43 8.97 -15.68 -20.82
CA CYS A 43 8.07 -16.83 -20.83
C CYS A 43 7.85 -17.29 -19.39
N HIS A 44 6.63 -17.10 -18.89
CA HIS A 44 6.29 -17.47 -17.51
C HIS A 44 5.85 -18.93 -17.42
N SER A 45 6.44 -19.64 -16.46
CA SER A 45 5.93 -20.95 -16.01
C SER A 45 4.77 -20.73 -15.02
N PRO A 46 3.83 -21.67 -14.89
CA PRO A 46 2.78 -21.58 -13.88
C PRO A 46 3.41 -21.45 -12.49
N SER A 47 2.94 -20.47 -11.71
CA SER A 47 3.37 -20.21 -10.34
C SER A 47 2.14 -20.14 -9.45
N GLN A 48 2.29 -20.32 -8.13
CA GLN A 48 1.13 -20.25 -7.22
C GLN A 48 0.52 -18.85 -7.22
N ILE A 49 1.36 -17.82 -7.33
CA ILE A 49 0.95 -16.42 -7.44
C ILE A 49 1.66 -15.75 -8.61
N VAL A 50 0.89 -15.05 -9.44
CA VAL A 50 1.40 -14.16 -10.49
C VAL A 50 0.90 -12.74 -10.20
N ILE A 51 1.81 -11.81 -9.93
CA ILE A 51 1.47 -10.41 -9.67
C ILE A 51 1.61 -9.61 -10.97
N ILE A 52 0.63 -8.77 -11.28
CA ILE A 52 0.58 -8.01 -12.52
C ILE A 52 0.05 -6.60 -12.30
N THR A 53 0.52 -5.64 -13.09
CA THR A 53 -0.07 -4.29 -13.16
C THR A 53 -1.34 -4.28 -13.98
N LEU A 54 -2.18 -3.27 -13.79
CA LEU A 54 -3.43 -3.14 -14.54
C LEU A 54 -3.21 -3.07 -16.05
N GLU A 55 -2.21 -2.29 -16.48
CA GLU A 55 -1.89 -2.06 -17.89
C GLU A 55 -1.42 -3.35 -18.57
N SER A 56 -0.70 -4.20 -17.84
CA SER A 56 -0.23 -5.47 -18.36
C SER A 56 -1.34 -6.52 -18.39
N ALA A 57 -2.30 -6.44 -17.47
CA ALA A 57 -3.42 -7.38 -17.38
C ALA A 57 -4.38 -7.30 -18.58
N VAL A 58 -4.46 -6.14 -19.26
CA VAL A 58 -5.26 -5.97 -20.49
C VAL A 58 -4.48 -6.29 -21.77
N SER A 59 -3.23 -6.76 -21.65
CA SER A 59 -2.40 -7.07 -22.82
C SER A 59 -2.75 -8.42 -23.45
N LYS A 60 -2.62 -8.52 -24.79
CA LYS A 60 -2.84 -9.78 -25.52
C LYS A 60 -1.94 -10.91 -25.04
N THR A 61 -0.67 -10.60 -24.75
CA THR A 61 0.31 -11.58 -24.24
C THR A 61 -0.15 -12.21 -22.94
N PHE A 62 -0.72 -11.40 -22.03
CA PHE A 62 -1.27 -11.92 -20.79
C PHE A 62 -2.54 -12.74 -21.03
N GLY A 63 -3.40 -12.31 -21.95
CA GLY A 63 -4.56 -13.10 -22.40
C GLY A 63 -4.17 -14.52 -22.83
N THR A 64 -3.17 -14.67 -23.71
CA THR A 64 -2.65 -15.98 -24.13
C THR A 64 -2.11 -16.82 -22.97
N PHE A 65 -1.45 -16.18 -21.99
CA PHE A 65 -1.00 -16.87 -20.79
C PHE A 65 -2.17 -17.38 -19.93
N LEU A 66 -3.21 -16.57 -19.74
CA LEU A 66 -4.43 -16.97 -19.05
C LEU A 66 -5.15 -18.11 -19.76
N ASP A 67 -5.26 -18.06 -21.09
CA ASP A 67 -5.86 -19.13 -21.89
C ASP A 67 -5.11 -20.45 -21.71
N ARG A 68 -3.77 -20.40 -21.67
CA ARG A 68 -2.93 -21.57 -21.35
C ARG A 68 -3.21 -22.10 -19.95
N LEU A 69 -3.28 -21.23 -18.94
CA LEU A 69 -3.58 -21.66 -17.57
C LEU A 69 -4.97 -22.27 -17.46
N GLN A 70 -5.97 -21.69 -18.13
CA GLN A 70 -7.34 -22.18 -18.13
C GLN A 70 -7.47 -23.53 -18.82
N GLY A 71 -6.82 -23.70 -19.98
CA GLY A 71 -6.77 -25.00 -20.69
C GLY A 71 -6.05 -26.11 -19.92
N LEU A 72 -5.18 -25.75 -18.97
CA LEU A 72 -4.52 -26.68 -18.06
C LEU A 72 -5.24 -26.84 -16.71
N HIS A 73 -6.40 -26.21 -16.51
CA HIS A 73 -7.11 -26.15 -15.23
C HIS A 73 -6.23 -25.64 -14.07
N LEU A 74 -5.33 -24.71 -14.38
CA LEU A 74 -4.40 -24.10 -13.44
C LEU A 74 -4.85 -22.70 -13.02
N LEU A 75 -5.78 -22.04 -13.71
CA LEU A 75 -6.25 -20.72 -13.30
C LEU A 75 -7.29 -20.87 -12.18
N GLU A 76 -6.95 -20.42 -10.97
CA GLU A 76 -7.78 -20.62 -9.77
C GLU A 76 -8.65 -19.40 -9.44
N ARG A 77 -8.05 -18.21 -9.47
CA ARG A 77 -8.74 -16.97 -9.06
C ARG A 77 -7.99 -15.71 -9.47
N PHE A 78 -8.73 -14.61 -9.49
CA PHE A 78 -8.21 -13.25 -9.55
C PHE A 78 -8.35 -12.54 -8.20
N VAL A 79 -7.34 -11.75 -7.83
CA VAL A 79 -7.35 -10.86 -6.67
C VAL A 79 -7.02 -9.46 -7.15
N PHE A 80 -7.97 -8.54 -7.03
CA PHE A 80 -7.79 -7.13 -7.32
C PHE A 80 -7.46 -6.40 -6.03
N ASN A 81 -6.25 -5.86 -5.91
CA ASN A 81 -5.77 -5.16 -4.73
C ASN A 81 -5.82 -3.64 -4.91
N GLU A 82 -6.12 -2.90 -3.83
CA GLU A 82 -6.26 -1.44 -3.80
C GLU A 82 -7.26 -0.88 -4.83
N TYR A 83 -8.31 -1.67 -5.09
CA TYR A 83 -9.15 -1.46 -6.26
C TYR A 83 -10.37 -0.58 -5.95
N TYR A 84 -10.12 0.69 -5.60
CA TYR A 84 -11.13 1.77 -5.55
C TYR A 84 -10.92 2.83 -6.65
N THR A 85 -9.78 2.75 -7.36
CA THR A 85 -9.43 3.58 -8.52
C THR A 85 -10.53 3.78 -9.56
N PRO A 86 -11.48 2.83 -9.84
CA PRO A 86 -12.51 3.08 -10.87
C PRO A 86 -13.40 4.30 -10.62
N LEU A 87 -13.59 4.72 -9.36
CA LEU A 87 -14.46 5.85 -9.01
C LEU A 87 -13.77 7.21 -9.14
N ASP A 88 -12.48 7.29 -8.76
CA ASP A 88 -11.67 8.51 -8.85
C ASP A 88 -11.05 8.76 -10.23
N SER A 89 -11.19 7.82 -11.15
CA SER A 89 -10.38 7.82 -12.36
C SER A 89 -10.94 8.72 -13.48
N THR A 90 -10.04 9.57 -13.97
CA THR A 90 -10.18 10.42 -15.17
C THR A 90 -10.69 9.62 -16.37
N ALA A 91 -11.23 10.32 -17.39
CA ALA A 91 -11.82 9.72 -18.60
C ALA A 91 -10.92 8.70 -19.33
N GLU A 92 -9.60 8.70 -19.08
CA GLU A 92 -8.61 7.81 -19.69
C GLU A 92 -8.52 6.41 -19.05
N PHE A 93 -8.96 6.23 -17.79
CA PHE A 93 -8.82 4.94 -17.10
C PHE A 93 -10.04 4.04 -17.29
N ARG A 94 -11.23 4.63 -17.39
CA ARG A 94 -12.52 3.92 -17.57
C ARG A 94 -12.50 2.93 -18.75
N PRO A 95 -11.89 3.20 -19.92
CA PRO A 95 -11.79 2.24 -21.02
C PRO A 95 -10.97 0.99 -20.68
N LYS A 96 -9.83 1.14 -19.98
CA LYS A 96 -9.00 0.00 -19.57
C LYS A 96 -9.72 -0.87 -18.53
N MET A 97 -10.53 -0.24 -17.67
CA MET A 97 -11.33 -0.94 -16.67
C MET A 97 -12.44 -1.77 -17.30
N ARG A 98 -13.09 -1.26 -18.37
CA ARG A 98 -14.03 -2.06 -19.16
C ARG A 98 -13.38 -3.29 -19.79
N GLN A 99 -12.13 -3.19 -20.24
CA GLN A 99 -11.37 -4.33 -20.79
C GLN A 99 -11.05 -5.38 -19.72
N LEU A 100 -10.89 -4.98 -18.44
CA LEU A 100 -10.80 -5.97 -17.36
C LEU A 100 -12.11 -6.73 -17.16
N GLY A 101 -13.25 -6.17 -17.58
CA GLY A 101 -14.51 -6.89 -17.68
C GLY A 101 -14.39 -8.16 -18.52
N GLU A 102 -13.48 -8.22 -19.51
CA GLU A 102 -13.22 -9.43 -20.29
C GLU A 102 -12.47 -10.50 -19.47
N LEU A 103 -11.66 -10.09 -18.48
CA LEU A 103 -11.08 -11.03 -17.51
C LEU A 103 -12.15 -11.64 -16.61
N MET A 104 -13.25 -10.93 -16.37
CA MET A 104 -14.38 -11.38 -15.56
C MET A 104 -15.22 -12.46 -16.26
N GLU A 105 -15.11 -12.61 -17.58
CA GLU A 105 -15.79 -13.67 -18.32
C GLU A 105 -15.17 -15.05 -18.07
N ARG A 106 -13.98 -15.09 -17.45
CA ARG A 106 -13.35 -16.34 -17.03
C ARG A 106 -14.05 -16.83 -15.78
N GLU A 107 -14.68 -18.00 -15.86
CA GLU A 107 -15.48 -18.64 -14.79
C GLU A 107 -14.62 -19.12 -13.59
N VAL A 108 -13.92 -18.19 -12.95
CA VAL A 108 -13.05 -18.42 -11.78
C VAL A 108 -13.43 -17.46 -10.66
N GLN A 109 -13.01 -17.77 -9.43
CA GLN A 109 -13.28 -16.90 -8.28
C GLN A 109 -12.59 -15.53 -8.44
N ILE A 110 -13.27 -14.46 -8.06
CA ILE A 110 -12.73 -13.09 -8.10
C ILE A 110 -12.89 -12.45 -6.73
N VAL A 111 -11.80 -11.87 -6.23
CA VAL A 111 -11.72 -11.22 -4.91
C VAL A 111 -11.30 -9.77 -5.10
N TYR A 112 -12.09 -8.85 -4.57
CA TYR A 112 -11.77 -7.43 -4.54
C TYR A 112 -11.35 -7.01 -3.13
N LEU A 113 -10.19 -6.37 -3.02
CA LEU A 113 -9.64 -5.87 -1.76
C LEU A 113 -9.49 -4.35 -1.84
N THR A 114 -10.11 -3.65 -0.90
CA THR A 114 -10.05 -2.19 -0.79
C THR A 114 -10.24 -1.76 0.66
N ALA A 115 -9.48 -0.75 1.10
CA ALA A 115 -9.65 -0.13 2.41
C ALA A 115 -10.59 1.09 2.37
N THR A 116 -10.80 1.69 1.20
CA THR A 116 -11.31 3.07 1.05
C THR A 116 -12.64 3.17 0.32
N LEU A 117 -13.27 2.05 -0.08
CA LEU A 117 -14.56 2.09 -0.77
C LEU A 117 -15.71 2.45 0.21
N PRO A 118 -16.33 3.63 0.09
CA PRO A 118 -17.43 4.01 0.97
C PRO A 118 -18.72 3.28 0.57
N PRO A 119 -19.63 2.98 1.53
CA PRO A 119 -20.85 2.22 1.24
C PRO A 119 -21.71 2.79 0.11
N TYR A 120 -21.79 4.12 0.00
CA TYR A 120 -22.61 4.78 -1.03
C TYR A 120 -22.09 4.56 -2.47
N ALA A 121 -20.81 4.18 -2.64
CA ALA A 121 -20.19 3.99 -3.95
C ALA A 121 -20.08 2.50 -4.36
N GLU A 122 -20.54 1.56 -3.51
CA GLU A 122 -20.51 0.13 -3.80
C GLU A 122 -21.33 -0.25 -5.05
N LEU A 123 -22.52 0.35 -5.20
CA LEU A 123 -23.38 0.11 -6.37
C LEU A 123 -22.73 0.58 -7.67
N GLU A 124 -22.12 1.77 -7.66
CA GLU A 124 -21.39 2.29 -8.81
C GLU A 124 -20.18 1.41 -9.16
N PHE A 125 -19.43 0.98 -8.15
CA PHE A 125 -18.33 0.04 -8.31
C PHE A 125 -18.78 -1.28 -8.97
N MET A 126 -19.84 -1.90 -8.45
CA MET A 126 -20.39 -3.14 -9.00
C MET A 126 -20.84 -2.97 -10.45
N ASN A 127 -21.47 -1.84 -10.78
CA ASN A 127 -21.89 -1.53 -12.16
C ASN A 127 -20.70 -1.40 -13.11
N ILE A 128 -19.62 -0.70 -12.71
CA ILE A 128 -18.41 -0.54 -13.53
C ILE A 128 -17.76 -1.89 -13.78
N MET A 129 -17.72 -2.75 -12.75
CA MET A 129 -17.09 -4.06 -12.80
C MET A 129 -17.98 -5.18 -13.33
N ARG A 130 -19.23 -4.85 -13.72
CA ARG A 130 -20.24 -5.80 -14.20
C ARG A 130 -20.53 -6.94 -13.21
N ILE A 131 -20.43 -6.63 -11.92
CA ILE A 131 -20.74 -7.55 -10.83
C ILE A 131 -22.24 -7.48 -10.57
N LYS A 132 -22.92 -8.62 -10.57
CA LYS A 132 -24.32 -8.70 -10.14
C LYS A 132 -24.38 -8.75 -8.62
N ALA A 133 -25.33 -8.02 -8.03
CA ALA A 133 -25.48 -7.97 -6.57
C ALA A 133 -25.73 -9.34 -5.93
N ASP A 134 -26.41 -10.25 -6.64
CA ASP A 134 -26.70 -11.60 -6.15
C ASP A 134 -25.48 -12.55 -6.18
N ASP A 135 -24.42 -12.17 -6.92
CA ASP A 135 -23.22 -13.00 -7.14
C ASP A 135 -22.04 -12.58 -6.24
N VAL A 136 -22.24 -11.64 -5.31
CA VAL A 136 -21.15 -11.08 -4.49
C VAL A 136 -21.41 -11.21 -2.99
N TYR A 137 -20.37 -11.60 -2.26
CA TYR A 137 -20.33 -11.53 -0.80
C TYR A 137 -19.51 -10.32 -0.37
N ILE A 138 -20.12 -9.42 0.40
CA ILE A 138 -19.46 -8.22 0.92
C ILE A 138 -19.04 -8.47 2.37
N PHE A 139 -17.74 -8.37 2.63
CA PHE A 139 -17.17 -8.43 3.97
C PHE A 139 -16.63 -7.04 4.34
N ARG A 140 -17.18 -6.43 5.39
CA ARG A 140 -16.78 -5.10 5.86
C ARG A 140 -16.35 -5.19 7.32
N SER A 141 -15.12 -4.75 7.59
CA SER A 141 -14.57 -4.64 8.95
C SER A 141 -14.57 -3.18 9.40
N PRO A 142 -14.73 -2.90 10.70
CA PRO A 142 -14.65 -1.53 11.22
C PRO A 142 -13.24 -0.97 11.03
N THR A 143 -13.15 0.31 10.71
CA THR A 143 -11.87 1.05 10.64
C THR A 143 -11.39 1.52 12.02
N SER A 144 -12.27 1.51 13.03
CA SER A 144 -11.95 1.92 14.40
C SER A 144 -10.91 0.99 15.02
N ARG A 145 -9.84 1.58 15.56
CA ARG A 145 -8.77 0.87 16.25
C ARG A 145 -8.80 1.25 17.73
N PRO A 146 -9.36 0.41 18.62
CA PRO A 146 -9.51 0.76 20.04
C PRO A 146 -8.17 0.91 20.77
N ASN A 147 -7.09 0.39 20.17
CA ASN A 147 -5.73 0.48 20.67
C ASN A 147 -4.98 1.76 20.21
N ILE A 148 -5.65 2.70 19.53
CA ILE A 148 -5.08 3.96 19.06
C ILE A 148 -5.75 5.11 19.81
N ALA A 149 -4.94 5.92 20.49
CA ALA A 149 -5.37 7.17 21.11
C ALA A 149 -5.08 8.35 20.17
N TYR A 150 -6.03 9.27 20.08
CA TYR A 150 -5.90 10.52 19.32
C TYR A 150 -5.72 11.69 20.28
N SER A 151 -4.77 12.57 19.98
CA SER A 151 -4.51 13.80 20.76
C SER A 151 -4.21 14.92 19.80
N ILE A 152 -4.71 16.12 20.11
CA ILE A 152 -4.39 17.36 19.39
C ILE A 152 -3.55 18.20 20.35
N VAL A 153 -2.42 18.69 19.86
CA VAL A 153 -1.57 19.63 20.60
C VAL A 153 -1.58 20.94 19.83
N GLU A 154 -2.25 21.93 20.40
CA GLU A 154 -2.29 23.27 19.85
C GLU A 154 -0.99 24.01 20.19
N TYR A 155 -0.56 24.86 19.27
CA TYR A 155 0.55 25.78 19.45
C TYR A 155 0.12 27.14 18.91
N GLU A 156 0.54 28.22 19.56
CA GLU A 156 0.34 29.55 19.02
C GLU A 156 1.27 29.78 17.82
N GLU A 157 0.81 30.49 16.80
CA GLU A 157 1.69 30.95 15.72
C GLU A 157 2.60 32.09 16.22
N ASP A 158 3.85 32.12 15.76
CA ASP A 158 4.75 33.25 15.94
C ASP A 158 5.04 33.96 14.61
N GLU A 159 5.64 35.14 14.70
CA GLU A 159 5.98 36.01 13.55
C GLU A 159 6.89 35.31 12.52
N PHE A 160 7.62 34.25 12.95
CA PHE A 160 8.54 33.48 12.13
C PHE A 160 7.95 32.15 11.62
N GLY A 161 6.73 31.77 12.03
CA GLY A 161 6.04 30.56 11.58
C GLY A 161 6.76 29.24 11.90
N ARG A 162 7.51 29.17 13.01
CA ARG A 162 8.35 28.00 13.37
C ARG A 162 7.94 27.30 14.67
N ARG A 163 6.91 27.80 15.36
CA ARG A 163 6.43 27.18 16.61
C ARG A 163 5.87 25.77 16.40
N ASP A 164 5.39 25.44 15.21
CA ASP A 164 4.98 24.08 14.83
C ASP A 164 6.14 23.09 14.95
N ILE A 165 7.32 23.44 14.43
CA ILE A 165 8.55 22.64 14.49
C ILE A 165 8.99 22.48 15.94
N ILE A 166 9.02 23.57 16.72
CA ILE A 166 9.45 23.53 18.12
C ILE A 166 8.49 22.65 18.95
N ALA A 167 7.18 22.83 18.77
CA ALA A 167 6.16 22.03 19.44
C ALA A 167 6.28 20.54 19.08
N ALA A 168 6.46 20.23 17.79
CA ALA A 168 6.66 18.88 17.33
C ALA A 168 7.93 18.24 17.91
N CYS A 169 9.05 18.98 17.95
CA CYS A 169 10.30 18.47 18.52
C CYS A 169 10.14 18.14 20.01
N ARG A 170 9.58 19.06 20.80
CA ARG A 170 9.32 18.84 22.24
C ARG A 170 8.41 17.64 22.48
N LEU A 171 7.34 17.51 21.69
CA LEU A 171 6.42 16.38 21.78
C LEU A 171 7.13 15.06 21.49
N VAL A 172 7.97 15.02 20.44
CA VAL A 172 8.70 13.81 20.06
C VAL A 172 9.72 13.43 21.14
N GLU A 173 10.46 14.39 21.68
CA GLU A 173 11.40 14.15 22.79
C GLU A 173 10.68 13.57 24.01
N GLN A 174 9.56 14.19 24.42
CA GLN A 174 8.73 13.67 25.51
C GLN A 174 8.25 12.24 25.24
N LYS A 175 7.83 11.93 24.00
CA LYS A 175 7.37 10.60 23.62
C LYS A 175 8.52 9.58 23.56
N LEU A 176 9.72 10.00 23.19
CA LEU A 176 10.91 9.14 23.22
C LEU A 176 11.29 8.73 24.64
N GLU A 177 11.06 9.60 25.63
CA GLU A 177 11.23 9.32 27.06
C GLU A 177 10.11 8.45 27.62
N GLU A 178 8.86 8.71 27.22
CA GLU A 178 7.67 7.96 27.67
C GLU A 178 7.70 6.49 27.21
N TYR A 179 8.12 6.24 25.96
CA TYR A 179 8.11 4.89 25.39
C TYR A 179 9.50 4.25 25.43
N ALA A 180 9.55 2.94 25.76
CA ALA A 180 10.77 2.14 25.81
C ALA A 180 11.60 2.18 24.51
N ALA A 181 12.89 1.84 24.60
CA ALA A 181 13.88 1.96 23.51
C ALA A 181 13.50 1.32 22.17
N LEU A 182 12.60 0.34 22.14
CA LEU A 182 12.14 -0.33 20.91
C LEU A 182 10.96 0.39 20.23
N ALA A 183 10.33 1.36 20.89
CA ALA A 183 9.20 2.07 20.33
C ALA A 183 9.64 3.00 19.20
N LYS A 184 9.01 2.80 18.04
CA LYS A 184 9.24 3.64 16.86
C LYS A 184 8.22 4.77 16.78
N ILE A 185 8.70 5.90 16.26
CA ILE A 185 7.93 7.13 16.04
C ILE A 185 8.04 7.52 14.57
N ILE A 186 6.92 7.91 13.98
CA ILE A 186 6.86 8.48 12.63
C ILE A 186 6.34 9.90 12.72
N ILE A 187 7.01 10.85 12.08
CA ILE A 187 6.61 12.25 12.04
C ILE A 187 6.27 12.59 10.60
N TYR A 188 5.00 12.85 10.31
CA TYR A 188 4.53 13.27 9.00
C TYR A 188 4.46 14.80 8.91
N SER A 189 4.92 15.36 7.80
CA SER A 189 4.72 16.77 7.44
C SER A 189 4.27 16.90 5.98
N SER A 190 3.49 17.94 5.66
CA SER A 190 3.08 18.26 4.30
C SER A 190 4.19 18.90 3.46
N SER A 191 5.23 19.47 4.09
CA SER A 191 6.31 20.21 3.42
C SER A 191 7.66 19.49 3.53
N ILE A 192 8.42 19.47 2.43
CA ILE A 192 9.81 18.98 2.42
C ILE A 192 10.68 19.87 3.31
N ILE A 193 10.46 21.19 3.31
CA ILE A 193 11.23 22.15 4.11
C ILE A 193 11.03 21.84 5.60
N THR A 194 9.79 21.75 6.05
CA THR A 194 9.47 21.40 7.45
C THR A 194 10.02 20.02 7.83
N THR A 195 9.95 19.04 6.92
CA THR A 195 10.55 17.71 7.11
C THR A 195 12.06 17.81 7.37
N GLN A 196 12.78 18.63 6.59
CA GLN A 196 14.22 18.84 6.73
C GLN A 196 14.57 19.61 8.01
N GLU A 197 13.81 20.66 8.35
CA GLU A 197 14.04 21.44 9.55
C GLU A 197 13.83 20.61 10.83
N VAL A 198 12.73 19.84 10.92
CA VAL A 198 12.45 18.93 12.04
C VAL A 198 13.48 17.81 12.13
N SER A 199 13.86 17.23 10.98
CA SER A 199 14.91 16.20 10.89
C SER A 199 16.25 16.73 11.42
N SER A 200 16.62 17.96 11.04
CA SER A 200 17.86 18.60 11.47
C SER A 200 17.83 18.93 12.96
N ALA A 201 16.70 19.43 13.46
CA ALA A 201 16.53 19.77 14.87
C ALA A 201 16.60 18.55 15.80
N LEU A 202 15.98 17.42 15.40
CA LEU A 202 15.96 16.19 16.20
C LEU A 202 17.15 15.26 15.93
N GLY A 203 17.95 15.51 14.89
CA GLY A 203 19.07 14.65 14.50
C GLY A 203 18.69 13.29 13.89
N TYR A 204 17.46 13.15 13.35
CA TYR A 204 16.99 11.92 12.69
C TYR A 204 16.93 12.07 11.18
N HIS A 205 16.74 10.97 10.45
CA HIS A 205 16.64 11.00 8.99
C HIS A 205 15.32 11.61 8.51
N ALA A 206 15.42 12.43 7.46
CA ALA A 206 14.29 12.86 6.64
C ALA A 206 14.03 11.83 5.52
N TYR A 207 12.77 11.53 5.24
CA TYR A 207 12.35 10.72 4.09
C TYR A 207 11.31 11.48 3.26
N TYR A 208 11.62 11.81 2.02
CA TYR A 208 10.69 12.49 1.10
C TYR A 208 10.98 12.07 -0.35
N ARG A 209 10.15 12.52 -1.30
CA ARG A 209 10.22 12.06 -2.70
C ARG A 209 11.61 12.22 -3.31
N ASP A 210 12.29 13.32 -3.03
CA ASP A 210 13.56 13.68 -3.66
C ASP A 210 14.76 13.46 -2.71
N VAL A 211 14.61 12.63 -1.67
CA VAL A 211 15.71 12.25 -0.78
C VAL A 211 16.63 11.23 -1.47
N GLY A 212 17.51 11.74 -2.33
CA GLY A 212 18.46 10.91 -3.07
C GLY A 212 17.81 9.87 -3.99
N ASP A 213 18.62 8.88 -4.37
CA ASP A 213 18.20 7.78 -5.21
C ASP A 213 17.49 6.65 -4.42
N THR A 214 17.16 5.55 -5.11
CA THR A 214 16.51 4.40 -4.49
C THR A 214 17.36 3.77 -3.37
N ALA A 215 18.68 3.74 -3.53
CA ALA A 215 19.57 3.14 -2.55
C ALA A 215 19.58 3.95 -1.24
N VAL A 216 19.62 5.28 -1.33
CA VAL A 216 19.53 6.18 -0.17
C VAL A 216 18.21 6.01 0.57
N LYS A 217 17.09 5.92 -0.15
CA LYS A 217 15.77 5.68 0.46
C LYS A 217 15.68 4.35 1.17
N ASP A 218 16.23 3.30 0.58
CA ASP A 218 16.27 1.97 1.18
C ASP A 218 17.17 1.93 2.41
N GLU A 219 18.29 2.66 2.40
CA GLU A 219 19.17 2.81 3.56
C GLU A 219 18.45 3.52 4.72
N ILE A 220 17.80 4.66 4.46
CA ILE A 220 17.03 5.39 5.48
C ILE A 220 15.92 4.52 6.07
N ARG A 221 15.20 3.77 5.21
CA ARG A 221 14.15 2.85 5.65
C ARG A 221 14.71 1.75 6.53
N LYS A 222 15.76 1.05 6.08
CA LYS A 222 16.40 -0.03 6.84
C LYS A 222 16.98 0.47 8.17
N ALA A 223 17.57 1.66 8.18
CA ALA A 223 18.08 2.29 9.39
C ALA A 223 16.96 2.60 10.39
N TRP A 224 15.81 3.09 9.91
CA TRP A 224 14.63 3.28 10.77
C TRP A 224 13.99 1.95 11.18
N GLU A 225 14.05 0.90 10.38
CA GLU A 225 13.53 -0.42 10.73
C GLU A 225 14.40 -1.13 11.77
N SER A 226 15.71 -0.87 11.77
CA SER A 226 16.64 -1.39 12.78
C SER A 226 16.36 -0.80 14.17
N ALA A 227 16.91 -1.40 15.23
CA ALA A 227 16.69 -0.92 16.59
C ALA A 227 17.37 0.43 16.90
N ASP A 228 18.36 0.82 16.08
CA ASP A 228 19.27 1.92 16.39
C ASP A 228 18.66 3.31 16.11
N ARG A 229 17.70 3.41 15.18
CA ARG A 229 17.00 4.67 14.89
C ARG A 229 15.50 4.52 15.12
N ARG A 230 15.02 5.21 16.15
CA ARG A 230 13.62 5.14 16.60
C ARG A 230 12.69 6.06 15.83
N VAL A 231 13.20 7.13 15.21
CA VAL A 231 12.37 8.18 14.60
C VAL A 231 12.71 8.35 13.12
N VAL A 232 11.67 8.55 12.31
CA VAL A 232 11.78 9.01 10.93
C VAL A 232 10.88 10.22 10.73
N VAL A 233 11.41 11.26 10.10
CA VAL A 233 10.66 12.46 9.72
C VAL A 233 10.36 12.36 8.24
N THR A 234 9.11 12.52 7.82
CA THR A 234 8.73 12.20 6.46
C THR A 234 7.54 12.97 5.92
N THR A 235 7.46 13.06 4.60
CA THR A 235 6.23 13.47 3.91
C THR A 235 5.32 12.27 3.65
N ASN A 236 4.26 12.46 2.86
CA ASN A 236 3.40 11.36 2.40
C ASN A 236 4.14 10.29 1.58
N ALA A 237 5.41 10.50 1.23
CA ALA A 237 6.24 9.52 0.54
C ALA A 237 6.49 8.24 1.35
N PHE A 238 6.47 8.29 2.68
CA PHE A 238 6.69 7.14 3.57
C PHE A 238 5.36 6.63 4.13
N ARG A 239 4.42 6.27 3.24
CA ARG A 239 3.14 5.65 3.62
C ARG A 239 3.01 4.22 3.13
N LEU A 240 3.68 3.88 2.03
CA LEU A 240 3.48 2.61 1.35
C LEU A 240 4.39 1.52 1.92
N GLY A 241 3.78 0.44 2.41
CA GLY A 241 4.48 -0.79 2.78
C GLY A 241 5.08 -0.83 4.18
N ILE A 242 4.75 0.13 5.06
CA ILE A 242 5.17 0.08 6.46
C ILE A 242 4.25 -0.89 7.21
N ASP A 243 4.78 -2.04 7.58
CA ASP A 243 4.10 -3.07 8.38
C ASP A 243 4.92 -3.36 9.64
N ARG A 244 4.86 -2.42 10.61
CA ARG A 244 5.68 -2.45 11.84
C ARG A 244 4.82 -2.48 13.10
N PRO A 245 4.80 -3.59 13.85
CA PRO A 245 3.97 -3.73 15.04
C PRO A 245 4.49 -2.95 16.25
N ASP A 246 5.68 -2.35 16.16
CA ASP A 246 6.39 -1.62 17.20
C ASP A 246 6.29 -0.09 17.06
N VAL A 247 5.56 0.41 16.07
CA VAL A 247 5.19 1.83 16.00
C VAL A 247 4.26 2.16 17.17
N ARG A 248 4.65 3.14 17.98
CA ARG A 248 3.88 3.61 19.15
C ARG A 248 3.31 5.00 18.97
N VAL A 249 3.99 5.85 18.21
CA VAL A 249 3.59 7.26 18.05
C VAL A 249 3.65 7.66 16.59
N VAL A 250 2.59 8.30 16.12
CA VAL A 250 2.57 8.96 14.81
C VAL A 250 2.20 10.42 15.06
N VAL A 251 3.08 11.32 14.68
CA VAL A 251 2.90 12.77 14.81
C VAL A 251 2.60 13.34 13.43
N TYR A 252 1.55 14.13 13.30
CA TYR A 252 1.28 14.91 12.09
C TYR A 252 1.57 16.38 12.39
N ILE A 253 2.46 16.98 11.60
CA ILE A 253 2.80 18.41 11.66
C ILE A 253 2.10 19.09 10.50
N GLY A 254 1.29 20.08 10.84
CA GLY A 254 0.63 20.93 9.88
C GLY A 254 -0.80 21.25 10.29
N PRO A 255 -1.48 22.03 9.46
CA PRO A 255 -2.84 22.43 9.72
C PRO A 255 -3.80 21.23 9.67
N ILE A 256 -4.87 21.32 10.45
CA ILE A 256 -5.98 20.36 10.42
C ILE A 256 -6.86 20.75 9.23
N TYR A 257 -6.67 20.10 8.07
CA TYR A 257 -7.56 20.20 6.91
C TYR A 257 -7.98 18.82 6.43
#